data_AF-A0A7C3N9C2-F1
#
_entry.id   AF-A0A7C3N9C2-F1
#
_cell.length_a   1.000
_cell.length_b   1.000
_cell.length_c   1.000
_cell.angle_alpha   90.00
_cell.angle_beta   90.00
_cell.angle_gamma   90.00
#
_symmetry.space_group_name_H-M   'P 1'
#
loop_
_entity.id
_entity.type
_entity.pdbx_description
1 polymer ?
#
loop_
_entity_poly.entity_id
_entity_poly.type
_entity_poly.pdbx_seq_one_letter_code
_entity_poly.pdbx_strand_id
1 'polypeptide(L)'
;MKRNETMKRRRKPRKKGSGAKTVLFLALLGLVILGGIVFYKEISKPIRSWLEAKGVLNEKRQVTLYFGDPESDFLVAEKREISKRDDVEEEAEELIGELARGPKGKLIVTLPPRTRLLG
;
A
#
# COMPACT_ATOMS: atom_id res chain seq x y z
N MET A 1 20.61 -46.11 -72.09
CA MET A 1 19.69 -46.25 -70.94
C MET A 1 20.27 -45.46 -69.76
N LYS A 2 19.82 -44.20 -69.60
CA LYS A 2 18.96 -43.63 -68.54
C LYS A 2 19.74 -43.15 -67.30
N ARG A 3 19.65 -41.84 -67.12
CA ARG A 3 20.41 -40.91 -66.29
C ARG A 3 19.44 -40.32 -65.27
N ASN A 4 19.39 -40.83 -64.04
CA ASN A 4 18.37 -40.37 -63.10
C ASN A 4 18.84 -40.47 -61.64
N GLU A 5 19.75 -39.56 -61.26
CA GLU A 5 19.93 -39.20 -59.85
C GLU A 5 18.70 -38.43 -59.37
N THR A 6 17.94 -39.00 -58.44
CA THR A 6 16.90 -38.27 -57.71
C THR A 6 17.42 -37.94 -56.31
N MET A 7 18.17 -36.84 -56.20
CA MET A 7 18.45 -36.22 -54.91
C MET A 7 17.13 -35.70 -54.31
N LYS A 8 16.55 -36.50 -53.41
CA LYS A 8 15.40 -36.12 -52.59
C LYS A 8 15.87 -35.09 -51.56
N ARG A 9 15.74 -33.80 -51.90
CA ARG A 9 16.01 -32.67 -50.98
C ARG A 9 15.11 -32.79 -49.75
N ARG A 10 15.62 -33.38 -48.67
CA ARG A 10 15.02 -33.29 -47.33
C ARG A 10 15.10 -31.84 -46.87
N ARG A 11 14.02 -31.08 -47.04
CA ARG A 11 13.84 -29.78 -46.34
C ARG A 11 13.72 -30.09 -44.85
N LYS A 12 14.81 -29.92 -44.09
CA LYS A 12 14.77 -29.97 -42.62
C LYS A 12 13.71 -28.97 -42.14
N PRO A 13 12.76 -29.35 -41.28
CA PRO A 13 11.88 -28.38 -40.66
C PRO A 13 12.76 -27.42 -39.85
N ARG A 14 12.76 -26.13 -40.23
CA ARG A 14 13.42 -25.09 -39.44
C ARG A 14 12.84 -25.17 -38.04
N LYS A 15 13.65 -25.63 -37.09
CA LYS A 15 13.32 -25.70 -35.66
C LYS A 15 12.98 -24.27 -35.23
N LYS A 16 11.68 -23.95 -35.15
CA LYS A 16 11.14 -22.63 -34.86
C LYS A 16 11.63 -22.24 -33.47
N GLY A 17 12.56 -21.28 -33.44
CA GLY A 17 13.43 -21.01 -32.30
C GLY A 17 12.66 -20.64 -31.03
N SER A 18 13.10 -21.27 -29.93
CA SER A 18 12.71 -20.96 -28.54
C SER A 18 12.90 -19.49 -28.16
N GLY A 19 13.69 -18.73 -28.93
CA GLY A 19 13.98 -17.31 -28.72
C GLY A 19 12.76 -16.39 -28.87
N ALA A 20 11.78 -16.74 -29.72
CA ALA A 20 10.58 -15.91 -29.86
C ALA A 20 9.73 -15.92 -28.58
N LYS A 21 9.70 -17.05 -27.86
CA LYS A 21 8.98 -17.19 -26.59
C LYS A 21 9.68 -16.45 -25.47
N THR A 22 11.01 -16.48 -25.43
CA THR A 22 11.78 -15.74 -24.41
C THR A 22 11.70 -14.24 -24.63
N VAL A 23 11.77 -13.77 -25.88
CA VAL A 23 11.56 -12.34 -26.21
C VAL A 23 10.15 -11.89 -25.84
N LEU A 24 9.13 -12.69 -26.14
CA LEU A 24 7.75 -12.40 -25.74
C LEU A 24 7.59 -12.35 -24.22
N PHE A 25 8.19 -13.29 -23.49
CA PHE A 25 8.17 -13.30 -22.03
C PHE A 25 8.83 -12.06 -21.43
N LEU A 26 10.00 -11.66 -21.94
CA LEU A 26 10.69 -10.45 -21.50
C LEU A 26 9.90 -9.18 -21.82
N ALA A 27 9.24 -9.13 -22.98
CA ALA A 27 8.37 -8.02 -23.35
C ALA A 27 7.16 -7.92 -22.40
N LEU A 28 6.52 -9.05 -22.07
CA LEU A 28 5.42 -9.09 -21.11
C LEU A 28 5.86 -8.70 -19.70
N LEU A 29 7.02 -9.20 -19.26
CA LEU A 29 7.59 -8.83 -17.96
C LEU A 29 7.88 -7.33 -17.90
N GLY A 30 8.48 -6.77 -18.96
CA GLY A 30 8.72 -5.33 -19.06
C GLY A 30 7.44 -4.51 -19.00
N LEU A 31 6.37 -4.97 -19.64
CA LEU A 31 5.06 -4.30 -19.64
C LEU A 31 4.40 -4.34 -18.24
N VAL A 32 4.53 -5.45 -17.53
CA VAL A 32 4.08 -5.57 -16.13
C VAL A 32 4.88 -4.68 -15.20
N ILE A 33 6.21 -4.62 -15.36
CA ILE A 33 7.06 -3.74 -14.56
C ILE A 33 6.73 -2.28 -14.83
N LEU A 34 6.61 -1.89 -16.11
CA LEU A 34 6.29 -0.52 -16.51
C LEU A 34 4.89 -0.11 -16.01
N GLY A 35 3.89 -0.97 -16.21
CA GLY A 35 2.54 -0.76 -15.67
C GLY A 35 2.54 -0.70 -14.14
N GLY A 36 3.31 -1.58 -13.48
CA GLY A 36 3.48 -1.59 -12.04
C GLY A 36 4.10 -0.32 -11.49
N ILE A 37 5.04 0.31 -12.20
CA ILE A 37 5.62 1.61 -11.82
C ILE A 37 4.58 2.73 -11.95
N VAL A 38 3.88 2.79 -13.08
CA VAL A 38 2.87 3.83 -13.35
C VAL A 38 1.68 3.73 -12.38
N PHE A 39 1.24 2.50 -12.08
CA PHE A 39 0.09 2.22 -11.24
C PHE A 39 0.46 1.76 -9.82
N TYR A 40 1.70 1.99 -9.38
CA TYR A 40 2.17 1.50 -8.08
C TYR A 40 1.26 1.96 -6.94
N LYS A 41 0.90 3.25 -6.92
CA LYS A 41 0.06 3.87 -5.87
C LYS A 41 -1.35 3.28 -5.82
N GLU A 42 -1.96 3.01 -6.97
CA GLU A 42 -3.34 2.51 -7.06
C GLU A 42 -3.42 1.03 -6.66
N ILE A 43 -2.40 0.24 -7.01
CA ILE A 43 -2.34 -1.19 -6.72
C ILE A 43 -1.86 -1.43 -5.27
N SER A 44 -1.00 -0.56 -4.74
CA SER A 44 -0.48 -0.71 -3.38
C SER A 44 -1.53 -0.49 -2.31
N LYS A 45 -2.44 0.48 -2.48
CA LYS A 45 -3.48 0.81 -1.48
C LYS A 45 -4.36 -0.41 -1.10
N PRO A 46 -4.99 -1.13 -2.05
CA PRO A 46 -5.76 -2.33 -1.73
C PRO A 46 -4.93 -3.46 -1.09
N ILE A 47 -3.69 -3.65 -1.54
CA ILE A 47 -2.80 -4.68 -1.01
C ILE A 47 -2.43 -4.39 0.45
N ARG A 48 -2.13 -3.12 0.75
CA ARG A 48 -1.78 -2.68 2.10
C ARG A 48 -2.97 -2.78 3.05
N SER A 49 -4.15 -2.32 2.62
CA SER A 49 -5.40 -2.49 3.37
C SER A 49 -5.73 -3.97 3.65
N TRP A 50 -5.52 -4.86 2.68
CA TRP A 50 -5.67 -6.30 2.90
C TRP A 50 -4.63 -6.89 3.87
N LEU A 51 -3.38 -6.41 3.84
CA LEU A 51 -2.34 -6.80 4.79
C LEU A 51 -2.64 -6.28 6.21
N GLU A 52 -3.16 -5.06 6.35
CA GLU A 52 -3.62 -4.47 7.62
C GLU A 52 -4.82 -5.25 8.19
N ALA A 53 -5.81 -5.57 7.36
CA ALA A 53 -6.96 -6.39 7.76
C ALA A 53 -6.55 -7.79 8.23
N LYS A 54 -5.44 -8.32 7.71
CA LYS A 54 -4.82 -9.57 8.17
C LYS A 54 -3.87 -9.40 9.36
N GLY A 55 -3.70 -8.18 9.88
CA GLY A 55 -2.82 -7.86 10.99
C GLY A 55 -1.32 -7.98 10.68
N VAL A 56 -0.94 -8.08 9.40
CA VAL A 56 0.44 -8.23 8.95
C VAL A 56 1.16 -6.89 8.95
N LEU A 57 0.46 -5.82 8.58
CA LEU A 57 0.93 -4.46 8.70
C LEU A 57 0.19 -3.79 9.86
N ASN A 58 0.87 -3.58 10.96
CA ASN A 58 0.39 -2.76 12.07
C ASN A 58 1.45 -1.71 12.35
N GLU A 59 1.71 -0.84 11.38
CA GLU A 59 2.63 0.28 11.57
C GLU A 59 1.98 1.26 12.55
N LYS A 60 2.52 1.30 13.77
CA LYS A 60 2.12 2.27 14.78
C LYS A 60 2.98 3.51 14.69
N ARG A 61 2.36 4.67 14.93
CA ARG A 61 3.03 5.95 15.05
C ARG A 61 2.82 6.50 16.45
N GLN A 62 3.88 7.05 17.05
CA GLN A 62 3.77 7.79 18.29
C GLN A 62 3.36 9.24 18.02
N VAL A 63 2.34 9.71 18.73
CA VAL A 63 1.81 11.07 18.66
C VAL A 63 1.67 11.66 20.06
N THR A 64 1.61 12.99 20.13
CA THR A 64 1.40 13.72 21.38
C THR A 64 0.05 14.40 21.32
N LEU A 65 -0.86 14.02 22.21
CA LEU A 65 -2.16 14.65 22.39
C LEU A 65 -2.11 15.60 23.58
N TYR A 66 -2.92 16.66 23.55
CA TYR A 66 -2.92 17.67 24.60
C TYR A 66 -4.31 17.75 25.25
N PHE A 67 -4.33 17.66 26.58
CA PHE A 67 -5.53 17.68 27.41
C PHE A 67 -5.41 18.76 28.48
N GLY A 68 -6.53 19.21 29.05
CA GLY A 68 -6.51 20.23 30.10
C GLY A 68 -5.99 19.69 31.43
N ASP A 69 -5.30 20.51 32.18
CA ASP A 69 -4.92 20.23 33.57
C ASP A 69 -6.11 20.54 34.51
N PRO A 70 -6.48 19.65 35.45
CA PRO A 70 -7.49 19.97 36.47
C PRO A 70 -7.09 21.07 37.45
N GLU A 71 -5.80 21.36 37.61
CA GLU A 71 -5.27 22.31 38.60
C GLU A 71 -4.80 23.63 37.99
N SER A 72 -4.81 23.76 36.65
CA SER A 72 -4.32 24.95 35.95
C SER A 72 -4.99 25.17 34.59
N ASP A 73 -4.81 26.37 34.01
CA ASP A 73 -5.31 26.68 32.66
C ASP A 73 -4.37 26.20 31.54
N PHE A 74 -3.42 25.31 31.86
CA PHE A 74 -2.45 24.79 30.91
C PHE A 74 -2.89 23.46 30.30
N LEU A 75 -2.26 23.13 29.16
CA LEU A 75 -2.39 21.84 28.52
C LEU A 75 -1.26 20.90 28.93
N VAL A 76 -1.60 19.64 29.19
CA VAL A 76 -0.69 18.55 29.51
C VAL A 76 -0.56 17.62 28.30
N ALA A 77 0.68 17.32 27.93
CA ALA A 77 1.02 16.40 26.85
C ALA A 77 0.85 14.93 27.29
N GLU A 78 0.10 14.15 26.52
CA GLU A 78 -0.07 12.71 26.67
C GLU A 78 0.41 12.00 25.39
N LYS A 79 1.39 11.11 25.51
CA LYS A 79 1.89 10.33 24.37
C LYS A 79 0.97 9.14 24.09
N ARG A 80 0.62 8.93 22.82
CA ARG A 80 -0.17 7.79 22.35
C ARG A 80 0.46 7.11 21.15
N GLU A 81 0.15 5.83 20.99
CA GLU A 81 0.38 5.11 19.75
C GLU A 81 -0.94 5.06 18.98
N ILE A 82 -0.91 5.51 17.72
CA ILE A 82 -2.03 5.40 16.80
C ILE A 82 -1.62 4.55 15.60
N SER A 83 -2.62 4.01 14.90
CA SER A 83 -2.39 3.37 13.61
C SER A 83 -1.95 4.42 12.60
N LYS A 84 -0.84 4.17 11.91
CA LYS A 84 -0.40 5.04 10.82
C LYS A 84 -1.35 4.85 9.63
N ARG A 85 -1.83 5.96 9.07
CA ARG A 85 -2.64 5.98 7.85
C ARG A 85 -1.80 6.51 6.68
N ASP A 86 -2.19 6.12 5.47
CA ASP A 86 -1.52 6.59 4.24
C ASP A 86 -2.10 7.90 3.72
N ASP A 87 -3.35 8.19 4.10
CA ASP A 87 -4.05 9.42 3.75
C ASP A 87 -4.07 10.40 4.92
N VAL A 88 -3.94 11.69 4.62
CA VAL A 88 -3.89 12.76 5.63
C VAL A 88 -5.25 12.94 6.31
N GLU A 89 -6.33 12.76 5.56
CA GLU A 89 -7.71 12.87 6.07
C GLU A 89 -8.00 11.72 7.04
N GLU A 90 -7.62 10.49 6.67
CA GLU A 90 -7.72 9.32 7.56
C GLU A 90 -6.85 9.46 8.82
N GLU A 91 -5.63 10.00 8.68
CA GLU A 91 -4.75 10.24 9.84
C GLU A 91 -5.34 11.31 10.78
N ALA A 92 -5.92 12.37 10.21
CA ALA A 92 -6.62 13.40 10.97
C ALA A 92 -7.85 12.85 11.69
N GLU A 93 -8.64 11.99 11.03
CA GLU A 93 -9.81 11.33 11.64
C GLU A 93 -9.41 10.47 12.84
N GLU A 94 -8.36 9.66 12.72
CA GLU A 94 -7.85 8.83 13.82
C GLU A 94 -7.35 9.70 14.99
N LEU A 95 -6.61 10.78 14.71
CA LEU A 95 -6.09 11.71 15.70
C LEU A 95 -7.20 12.45 16.48
N ILE A 96 -8.18 12.99 15.75
CA ILE A 96 -9.32 13.67 16.35
C ILE A 96 -10.19 12.69 17.12
N GLY A 97 -10.35 11.46 16.61
CA GLY A 97 -11.01 10.36 17.31
C GLY A 97 -10.35 10.06 18.65
N GLU A 98 -9.02 10.00 18.71
CA GLU A 98 -8.28 9.79 19.95
C GLU A 98 -8.40 10.95 20.95
N LEU A 99 -8.43 12.20 20.48
CA LEU A 99 -8.72 13.37 21.33
C LEU A 99 -10.16 13.33 21.88
N ALA A 100 -11.13 12.95 21.04
CA ALA A 100 -12.54 12.86 21.41
C ALA A 100 -12.81 11.72 22.40
N ARG A 101 -12.04 10.62 22.35
CA ARG A 101 -12.05 9.56 23.37
C ARG A 101 -11.63 10.06 24.76
N GLY A 102 -10.92 11.19 24.82
CA GLY A 102 -10.45 11.80 26.06
C GLY A 102 -9.16 11.17 26.59
N PRO A 103 -8.58 11.71 27.69
CA PRO A 103 -7.32 11.27 28.27
C PRO A 103 -7.44 9.92 29.00
N LYS A 104 -6.31 9.24 29.23
CA LYS A 104 -6.31 7.95 29.98
C LYS A 104 -6.40 8.15 31.49
N GLY A 105 -6.03 9.33 31.97
CA GLY A 105 -5.98 9.67 33.38
C GLY A 105 -7.04 10.68 33.81
N LYS A 106 -6.71 11.48 34.83
CA LYS A 106 -7.59 12.50 35.41
C LYS A 106 -7.50 13.88 34.71
N LEU A 107 -7.00 13.92 33.48
CA LEU A 107 -6.91 15.16 32.71
C LEU A 107 -8.31 15.57 32.20
N ILE A 108 -8.47 16.83 31.85
CA ILE A 108 -9.72 17.38 31.32
C ILE A 108 -9.78 17.16 29.81
N VAL A 109 -10.90 16.63 29.32
CA VAL A 109 -11.18 16.44 27.90
C VAL A 109 -11.25 17.80 27.19
N THR A 110 -10.56 17.95 26.06
CA THR A 110 -10.50 19.20 25.29
C THR A 110 -11.55 19.29 24.18
N LEU A 111 -12.20 18.18 23.82
CA LEU A 111 -13.26 18.12 22.84
C LEU A 111 -14.58 17.66 23.47
N PRO A 112 -15.72 18.32 23.19
CA PRO A 112 -17.03 17.83 23.61
C PRO A 112 -17.33 16.43 23.03
N PRO A 113 -18.09 15.56 23.74
CA PRO A 113 -18.38 14.19 23.31
C PRO A 113 -19.11 14.03 21.96
N ARG A 114 -19.69 15.11 21.43
CA ARG A 114 -20.42 15.13 20.15
C ARG A 114 -19.64 15.80 19.02
N THR A 115 -18.35 16.04 19.23
CA THR A 115 -17.47 16.57 18.18
C THR A 115 -17.43 15.61 17.01
N ARG A 116 -17.52 16.15 15.78
CA ARG A 116 -17.38 15.40 14.54
C ARG A 116 -16.39 16.11 13.64
N LEU A 117 -15.56 15.33 12.95
CA LEU A 117 -14.79 15.82 11.81
C LEU A 117 -15.72 15.88 10.59
N LEU A 118 -15.73 17.00 9.86
CA LEU A 118 -16.65 17.24 8.74
C LEU A 118 -15.96 17.19 7.36
N GLY A 119 -14.65 16.92 7.33
CA GLY A 119 -13.82 16.89 6.13
C GLY A 119 -12.98 15.63 6.11
#